data_AF-A0A3M5NGG2-F1
#
_entry.id   AF-A0A3M5NGG2-F1
#
_cell.length_a   1.000
_cell.length_b   1.000
_cell.length_c   1.000
_cell.angle_alpha   90.00
_cell.angle_beta   90.00
_cell.angle_gamma   90.00
#
_symmetry.space_group_name_H-M   'P 1'
#
loop_
_entity.id
_entity.type
_entity.pdbx_description
1 polymer ?
#
loop_
_entity_poly.entity_id
_entity_poly.type
_entity_poly.pdbx_seq_one_letter_code
_entity_poly.pdbx_strand_id
1 'polypeptide(L)'
;MNLAVGVSLSSQQVAALTHDIVWLEEHEVNGEMVLVPVLYLAQADNRLGPTGALIAGNDVSLIAGQNLDNVGTLRAANNLSAAAGNDLVNGGLIEAGN
;
A
#
# COMPACT_ATOMS: atom_id res chain seq x y z
N MET A 1 -8.08 -23.70 1.12
CA MET A 1 -8.45 -22.86 2.28
C MET A 1 -9.90 -23.14 2.62
N ASN A 2 -10.22 -23.46 3.88
CA ASN A 2 -11.60 -23.74 4.30
C ASN A 2 -12.17 -22.47 4.92
N LEU A 3 -12.78 -21.61 4.10
CA LEU A 3 -13.44 -20.39 4.54
C LEU A 3 -14.88 -20.73 4.94
N ALA A 4 -15.23 -20.54 6.22
CA ALA A 4 -16.59 -20.71 6.71
C ALA A 4 -17.29 -19.34 6.69
N VAL A 5 -18.47 -19.27 6.08
CA VAL A 5 -19.30 -18.06 6.01
C VAL A 5 -19.76 -17.67 7.43
N GLY A 6 -19.77 -16.37 7.74
CA GLY A 6 -20.24 -15.83 9.03
C GLY A 6 -19.14 -15.42 10.02
N VAL A 7 -17.86 -15.72 9.73
CA VAL A 7 -16.73 -15.31 10.57
C VAL A 7 -15.83 -14.33 9.81
N SER A 8 -15.34 -13.30 10.50
CA SER A 8 -14.35 -12.35 9.99
C SER A 8 -13.04 -13.03 9.62
N LEU A 9 -12.40 -12.59 8.53
CA LEU A 9 -11.10 -13.10 8.11
C LEU A 9 -10.02 -12.73 9.14
N SER A 10 -9.15 -13.69 9.47
CA SER A 10 -7.98 -13.40 10.32
C SER A 10 -6.97 -12.52 9.58
N SER A 11 -6.12 -11.80 10.31
CA SER A 11 -5.06 -10.97 9.71
C SER A 11 -4.15 -11.75 8.76
N GLN A 12 -3.84 -13.01 9.09
CA GLN A 12 -3.06 -13.90 8.22
C GLN A 12 -3.85 -14.30 6.95
N GLN A 13 -5.16 -14.50 7.05
CA GLN A 13 -6.00 -14.79 5.87
C GLN A 13 -6.13 -13.58 4.96
N VAL A 14 -6.26 -12.37 5.54
CA VAL A 14 -6.27 -11.10 4.79
C VAL A 14 -4.93 -10.89 4.08
N ALA A 15 -3.81 -11.13 4.76
CA ALA A 15 -2.47 -11.02 4.17
C ALA A 15 -2.22 -12.02 3.03
N ALA A 16 -2.93 -13.15 3.01
CA ALA A 16 -2.82 -14.16 1.97
C ALA A 16 -3.72 -13.89 0.75
N LEU A 17 -4.53 -12.82 0.76
CA LEU A 17 -5.40 -12.50 -0.37
C LEU A 17 -4.59 -12.07 -1.59
N THR A 18 -4.87 -12.69 -2.74
CA THR A 18 -4.26 -12.33 -4.03
C THR A 18 -5.14 -11.41 -4.87
N HIS A 19 -6.43 -11.29 -4.52
CA HIS A 19 -7.42 -10.43 -5.16
C HIS A 19 -8.35 -9.85 -4.09
N ASP A 20 -8.94 -8.70 -4.38
CA ASP A 20 -9.98 -8.12 -3.55
C ASP A 20 -11.20 -9.05 -3.50
N ILE A 21 -11.78 -9.21 -2.32
CA ILE A 21 -12.97 -10.03 -2.14
C ILE A 21 -14.02 -9.29 -1.32
N VAL A 22 -15.29 -9.55 -1.62
CA VAL A 22 -16.40 -9.22 -0.73
C VAL A 22 -16.75 -10.48 0.06
N TRP A 23 -16.78 -10.36 1.37
CA TRP A 23 -17.05 -11.46 2.30
C TRP A 23 -18.28 -11.14 3.17
N LEU A 24 -19.05 -12.16 3.54
CA LEU A 24 -20.21 -12.00 4.39
C LEU A 24 -19.86 -12.31 5.84
N GLU A 25 -20.07 -11.33 6.71
CA GLU A 25 -19.82 -11.43 8.15
C GLU A 25 -21.09 -11.26 8.94
N GLU A 26 -21.17 -11.96 10.07
CA GLU A 26 -22.24 -11.73 11.04
C GLU A 26 -22.07 -10.37 11.72
N HIS A 27 -23.11 -9.54 11.65
CA HIS A 27 -23.17 -8.26 12.33
C HIS A 27 -24.55 -8.07 12.95
N GLU A 28 -24.61 -7.51 14.15
CA GLU A 28 -25.86 -7.12 14.78
C GLU A 28 -26.37 -5.81 14.15
N VAL A 29 -27.56 -5.83 13.58
CA VAL A 29 -28.23 -4.65 13.00
C VAL A 29 -29.63 -4.59 13.57
N ASN A 30 -29.93 -3.50 14.30
CA ASN A 30 -31.23 -3.31 14.97
C ASN A 30 -31.64 -4.47 15.90
N GLY A 31 -30.68 -5.11 16.58
CA GLY A 31 -30.95 -6.23 17.50
C GLY A 31 -31.09 -7.60 16.82
N GLU A 32 -30.88 -7.69 15.50
CA GLU A 32 -30.92 -8.94 14.75
C GLU A 32 -29.54 -9.25 14.15
N MET A 33 -29.14 -10.52 14.23
CA MET A 33 -27.89 -11.01 13.64
C MET A 33 -28.09 -11.25 12.15
N VAL A 34 -27.40 -10.48 11.32
CA VAL A 34 -27.52 -10.53 9.86
C VAL A 34 -26.15 -10.63 9.22
N LEU A 35 -26.11 -11.17 8.00
CA LEU A 35 -24.90 -11.18 7.18
C LEU A 35 -24.76 -9.86 6.41
N VAL A 36 -23.66 -9.16 6.61
CA VAL A 36 -23.34 -7.91 5.89
C VAL A 36 -22.12 -8.10 4.98
N PRO A 37 -22.10 -7.44 3.80
CA PRO A 37 -20.94 -7.49 2.92
C PRO A 37 -19.80 -6.61 3.46
N VAL A 38 -18.62 -7.20 3.58
CA VAL A 38 -17.38 -6.54 3.98
C VAL A 38 -16.36 -6.68 2.84
N LEU A 39 -15.77 -5.57 2.43
CA LEU A 39 -14.73 -5.54 1.39
C LEU A 39 -13.36 -5.74 2.03
N TYR A 40 -12.69 -6.82 1.63
CA TYR A 40 -11.31 -7.11 1.98
C TYR A 40 -10.41 -6.83 0.80
N LEU A 41 -9.42 -5.96 1.02
CA LEU A 41 -8.44 -5.60 0.01
C LEU A 41 -7.26 -6.56 0.10
N ALA A 42 -6.91 -7.17 -1.02
CA ALA A 42 -5.62 -7.83 -1.12
C ALA A 42 -4.52 -6.78 -0.90
N GLN A 43 -3.48 -7.15 -0.14
CA GLN A 43 -2.24 -6.40 -0.14
C GLN A 43 -1.64 -6.57 -1.54
N ALA A 44 -2.01 -5.68 -2.45
CA ALA A 44 -1.18 -5.42 -3.61
C ALA A 44 0.02 -4.66 -3.08
N ASP A 45 1.21 -5.22 -3.26
CA ASP A 45 2.44 -4.43 -3.30
C ASP A 45 2.10 -3.14 -4.09
N ASN A 46 2.37 -1.97 -3.50
CA ASN A 46 2.04 -0.62 -4.01
C ASN A 46 0.61 -0.04 -3.84
N ARG A 47 -0.41 -0.71 -3.29
CA ARG A 47 -1.74 -0.06 -3.16
C ARG A 47 -1.82 1.02 -2.09
N LEU A 48 -1.06 0.85 -1.01
CA LEU A 48 -0.81 1.91 -0.04
C LEU A 48 0.57 2.50 -0.34
N GLY A 49 0.70 3.12 -1.51
CA GLY A 49 1.79 4.08 -1.68
C GLY A 49 1.69 5.14 -0.58
N PRO A 50 2.81 5.73 -0.13
CA PRO A 50 2.79 6.87 0.78
C PRO A 50 1.73 7.87 0.31
N THR A 51 0.81 8.23 1.20
CA THR A 51 -0.22 9.23 0.93
C THR A 51 0.48 10.58 0.70
N GLY A 52 0.81 10.90 -0.55
CA GLY A 52 1.69 12.02 -0.90
C GLY A 52 1.94 12.15 -2.41
N ALA A 53 2.83 13.07 -2.78
CA ALA A 53 3.16 13.33 -4.19
C ALA A 53 3.87 12.12 -4.85
N LEU A 54 3.58 11.86 -6.12
CA LEU A 54 4.26 10.85 -6.94
C LEU A 54 5.20 11.54 -7.94
N ILE A 55 6.48 11.17 -7.91
CA ILE A 55 7.45 11.46 -8.96
C ILE A 55 7.80 10.13 -9.63
N ALA A 56 7.46 10.00 -10.91
CA ALA A 56 7.67 8.77 -11.65
C ALA A 56 8.35 9.02 -13.01
N GLY A 57 9.24 8.11 -13.40
CA GLY A 57 9.90 8.13 -14.71
C GLY A 57 10.50 6.77 -15.07
N ASN A 58 11.00 6.62 -16.30
CA ASN A 58 11.81 5.44 -16.65
C ASN A 58 13.12 5.46 -15.88
N ASP A 59 13.78 6.61 -15.84
CA ASP A 59 14.94 6.89 -14.99
C ASP A 59 14.66 8.19 -14.23
N VAL A 60 15.01 8.23 -12.95
CA VAL A 60 14.80 9.39 -12.08
C VAL A 60 16.15 9.82 -11.53
N SER A 61 16.48 11.10 -11.68
CA SER A 61 17.67 11.74 -11.09
C SER A 61 17.25 12.97 -10.31
N LEU A 62 17.50 12.96 -9.01
CA LEU A 62 17.16 14.03 -8.08
C LEU A 62 18.43 14.64 -7.50
N ILE A 63 18.58 15.96 -7.62
CA ILE A 63 19.73 16.68 -7.07
C ILE A 63 19.18 17.84 -6.25
N ALA A 64 19.32 17.74 -4.93
CA ALA A 64 18.96 18.79 -3.99
C ALA A 64 20.22 19.51 -3.50
N GLY A 65 20.21 20.85 -3.51
CA GLY A 65 21.35 21.65 -3.06
C GLY A 65 21.61 21.60 -1.56
N GLN A 66 20.59 21.27 -0.76
CA GLN A 66 20.70 21.04 0.68
C GLN A 66 20.03 19.71 1.02
N ASN A 67 18.80 19.71 1.52
CA ASN A 67 18.11 18.51 1.94
C ASN A 67 17.22 17.95 0.82
N LEU A 68 17.11 16.63 0.77
CA LEU A 68 16.08 15.90 0.03
C LEU A 68 15.20 15.15 1.04
N ASP A 69 14.05 15.74 1.36
CA ASP A 69 13.06 15.14 2.27
C ASP A 69 11.91 14.51 1.47
N ASN A 70 11.99 13.20 1.23
CA ASN A 70 10.91 12.48 0.55
C ASN A 70 9.87 11.98 1.56
N VAL A 71 8.64 12.48 1.46
CA VAL A 71 7.46 11.97 2.19
C VAL A 71 6.42 11.30 1.26
N GLY A 72 6.66 11.35 -0.06
CA GLY A 72 5.81 10.80 -1.10
C GLY A 72 6.42 9.55 -1.74
N THR A 73 6.10 9.32 -3.01
CA THR A 73 6.64 8.19 -3.79
C THR A 73 7.61 8.69 -4.86
N LEU A 74 8.82 8.14 -4.87
CA LEU A 74 9.78 8.28 -5.97
C LEU A 74 9.89 6.92 -6.68
N ARG A 75 9.49 6.84 -7.95
CA ARG A 75 9.48 5.59 -8.71
C ARG A 75 10.21 5.70 -10.03
N ALA A 76 11.22 4.86 -10.24
CA ALA A 76 11.86 4.66 -11.54
C ALA A 76 11.53 3.27 -12.09
N ALA A 77 11.25 3.16 -13.38
CA ALA A 77 11.12 1.85 -14.04
C ALA A 77 12.47 1.13 -14.14
N ASN A 78 13.55 1.89 -14.33
CA ASN A 78 14.92 1.43 -14.44
C ASN A 78 15.73 1.95 -13.25
N ASN A 79 16.38 3.11 -13.35
CA ASN A 79 17.31 3.62 -12.34
C ASN A 79 16.76 4.82 -11.59
N LEU A 80 16.99 4.85 -10.28
CA LEU A 80 16.75 6.03 -9.45
C LEU A 80 18.05 6.44 -8.78
N SER A 81 18.46 7.70 -8.99
CA SER A 81 19.55 8.33 -8.26
C SER A 81 19.07 9.58 -7.53
N ALA A 82 19.58 9.77 -6.32
CA ALA A 82 19.25 10.91 -5.49
C ALA A 82 20.52 11.40 -4.78
N ALA A 83 20.77 12.70 -4.90
CA ALA A 83 21.87 13.39 -4.23
C ALA A 83 21.33 14.60 -3.46
N ALA A 84 21.81 14.76 -2.24
CA ALA A 84 21.52 15.90 -1.39
C ALA A 84 22.85 16.51 -0.91
N GLY A 85 22.90 17.83 -0.79
CA GLY A 85 24.08 18.54 -0.28
C GLY A 85 24.31 18.32 1.21
N ASN A 86 23.24 18.12 1.97
CA ASN A 86 23.26 17.88 3.42
C ASN A 86 22.60 16.53 3.75
N ASP A 87 21.28 16.53 3.97
CA ASP A 87 20.55 15.34 4.41
C ASP A 87 19.67 14.75 3.30
N LEU A 88 19.65 13.42 3.21
CA LEU A 88 18.66 12.68 2.44
C LEU A 88 17.80 11.90 3.42
N VAL A 89 16.56 12.37 3.61
CA VAL A 89 15.59 11.74 4.51
C VAL A 89 14.48 11.14 3.68
N ASN A 90 14.29 9.83 3.82
CA ASN A 90 13.16 9.14 3.22
C ASN A 90 12.15 8.72 4.30
N GLY A 91 11.04 9.45 4.38
CA GLY A 91 9.83 9.08 5.12
C GLY A 91 8.74 8.46 4.23
N GLY A 92 8.96 8.40 2.91
CA GLY A 92 8.04 7.83 1.92
C GLY A 92 8.58 6.56 1.26
N LEU A 93 8.19 6.33 0.00
CA LEU A 93 8.55 5.15 -0.80
C LEU A 93 9.54 5.54 -1.89
N ILE A 94 10.58 4.73 -2.05
CA ILE A 94 11.54 4.84 -3.14
C ILE A 94 11.65 3.47 -3.80
N GLU A 95 11.37 3.40 -5.10
CA GLU A 95 11.38 2.18 -5.88
C GLU A 95 12.11 2.39 -7.22
N ALA A 96 12.94 1.43 -7.61
CA ALA A 96 13.60 1.35 -8.90
C ALA A 96 13.55 -0.09 -9.41
N GLY A 97 13.40 -0.28 -10.72
CA GLY A 97 13.12 -1.59 -11.32
C GLY A 97 14.28 -2.28 -12.05
N ASN A 98 15.50 -1.73 -12.00
CA ASN A 98 16.70 -2.31 -12.61
C ASN A 98 17.51 -3.15 -11.62
#